data_AF-A0A166J2M6-F1
#
_entry.id   AF-A0A166J2M6-F1
#
_cell.length_a   1.000
_cell.length_b   1.000
_cell.length_c   1.000
_cell.angle_alpha   90.00
_cell.angle_beta   90.00
_cell.angle_gamma   90.00
#
_symmetry.space_group_name_H-M   'P 1'
#
loop_
_entity.id
_entity.type
_entity.pdbx_description
1 polymer ?
#
loop_
_entity_poly.entity_id
_entity_poly.type
_entity_poly.pdbx_seq_one_letter_code
_entity_poly.pdbx_strand_id
1 'polypeptide(L)'
;MVQVSYKISHSAYTKLLFHAAKYPHQPVCGVLIGSLSSTSSSKSVAVTDAIPLLHHWTNLSPIMSIGLDLAYVYAKSRALDVVGFYQATEQLNDLSLSPVGGIIASQIRQTFTETLALVIDGTRVASSEAALIPFFADGDRWKKHPSGFSPYSPFELQYATSPARALSLIREQSLHLKLGDFDDHLERVSVDWLQNDQCRDVAFKG
;
A
#
# COMPACT_ATOMS: atom_id res chain seq x y z
N MET A 1 8.78 23.50 -11.91
CA MET A 1 8.28 22.65 -10.80
C MET A 1 9.05 21.35 -10.86
N VAL A 2 9.51 20.82 -9.73
CA VAL A 2 10.20 19.51 -9.69
C VAL A 2 9.16 18.44 -10.02
N GLN A 3 9.44 17.59 -11.01
CA GLN A 3 8.54 16.49 -11.37
C GLN A 3 8.73 15.35 -10.39
N VAL A 4 7.64 14.84 -9.81
CA VAL A 4 7.65 13.71 -8.87
C VAL A 4 7.00 12.51 -9.54
N SER A 5 7.67 11.36 -9.52
CA SER A 5 7.14 10.08 -9.99
C SER A 5 7.09 9.03 -8.89
N TYR A 6 6.20 8.06 -9.03
CA TYR A 6 5.92 7.02 -8.07
C TYR A 6 5.91 5.67 -8.79
N LYS A 7 6.80 4.77 -8.37
CA LYS A 7 6.93 3.44 -8.96
C LYS A 7 6.58 2.37 -7.93
N ILE A 8 5.51 1.63 -8.17
CA ILE A 8 5.02 0.60 -7.26
C ILE A 8 5.59 -0.75 -7.69
N SER A 9 6.39 -1.37 -6.83
CA SER A 9 6.98 -2.69 -7.06
C SER A 9 5.92 -3.80 -7.09
N HIS A 10 6.30 -4.95 -7.65
CA HIS A 10 5.46 -6.15 -7.63
C HIS A 10 5.14 -6.63 -6.20
N SER A 11 6.12 -6.56 -5.28
CA SER A 11 5.93 -6.96 -3.87
C SER A 11 4.90 -6.08 -3.17
N ALA A 12 5.04 -4.75 -3.30
CA ALA A 12 4.09 -3.82 -2.72
C ALA A 12 2.68 -4.05 -3.29
N TYR A 13 2.57 -4.13 -4.62
CA TYR A 13 1.28 -4.33 -5.29
C TYR A 13 0.56 -5.61 -4.84
N THR A 14 1.28 -6.74 -4.79
CA THR A 14 0.69 -8.02 -4.38
C THR A 14 0.26 -8.02 -2.91
N LYS A 15 1.06 -7.47 -1.99
CA LYS A 15 0.66 -7.37 -0.57
C LYS A 15 -0.59 -6.52 -0.37
N LEU A 16 -0.72 -5.39 -1.08
CA LEU A 16 -1.91 -4.53 -1.03
C LEU A 16 -3.17 -5.34 -1.40
N LEU A 17 -3.13 -6.03 -2.54
CA LEU A 17 -4.26 -6.83 -3.02
C LEU A 17 -4.51 -8.06 -2.17
N PHE A 18 -3.47 -8.71 -1.66
CA PHE A 18 -3.63 -9.84 -0.75
C PHE A 18 -4.32 -9.42 0.53
N HIS A 19 -4.02 -8.23 1.05
CA HIS A 19 -4.66 -7.73 2.26
C HIS A 19 -6.17 -7.55 2.03
N ALA A 20 -6.54 -6.86 0.96
CA ALA A 20 -7.95 -6.67 0.59
C ALA A 20 -8.66 -7.99 0.24
N ALA A 21 -7.97 -8.93 -0.43
CA ALA A 21 -8.55 -10.22 -0.81
C ALA A 21 -8.71 -11.19 0.37
N LYS A 22 -7.85 -11.11 1.39
CA LYS A 22 -7.95 -11.90 2.61
C LYS A 22 -9.15 -11.47 3.46
N TYR A 23 -9.47 -10.17 3.46
CA TYR A 23 -10.59 -9.59 4.22
C TYR A 23 -11.57 -8.83 3.31
N PRO A 24 -12.28 -9.51 2.40
CA PRO A 24 -13.07 -8.86 1.34
C PRO A 24 -14.32 -8.09 1.83
N HIS A 25 -14.69 -8.25 3.11
CA HIS A 25 -15.85 -7.61 3.72
C HIS A 25 -15.47 -6.71 4.90
N GLN A 26 -14.19 -6.37 5.02
CA GLN A 26 -13.68 -5.51 6.08
C GLN A 26 -12.84 -4.38 5.46
N PRO A 27 -12.80 -3.21 6.10
CA PRO A 27 -11.77 -2.24 5.75
C PRO A 27 -10.41 -2.82 6.11
N VAL A 28 -9.41 -2.52 5.28
CA VAL A 28 -8.02 -2.86 5.56
C VAL A 28 -7.14 -1.64 5.38
N CYS A 29 -6.06 -1.53 6.14
CA CYS A 29 -5.10 -0.45 5.94
C CYS A 29 -3.67 -0.86 6.28
N GLY A 30 -2.72 -0.04 5.83
CA GLY A 30 -1.32 -0.22 6.14
C GLY A 30 -0.45 0.87 5.57
N VAL A 31 0.86 0.64 5.60
CA VAL A 31 1.85 1.62 5.12
C VAL A 31 2.67 1.09 3.96
N LEU A 32 3.13 2.03 3.14
CA LEU A 32 4.00 1.80 2.00
C LEU A 32 5.44 2.06 2.41
N ILE A 33 6.34 1.13 2.08
CA ILE A 33 7.76 1.22 2.39
C ILE A 33 8.54 1.43 1.11
N GLY A 34 9.54 2.32 1.16
CA GLY A 34 10.25 2.71 -0.04
C GLY A 34 11.46 3.59 0.19
N SER A 35 11.91 4.19 -0.91
CA SER A 35 13.04 5.12 -0.92
C SER A 35 12.78 6.27 -1.89
N LEU A 36 13.37 7.43 -1.60
CA LEU A 36 13.38 8.59 -2.48
C LEU A 36 14.71 8.69 -3.24
N SER A 37 14.64 8.79 -4.56
CA SER A 37 15.74 9.25 -5.40
C SER A 37 15.46 10.67 -5.86
N SER A 38 16.44 11.56 -5.78
CA SER A 38 16.29 12.97 -6.19
C SER A 38 17.45 13.41 -7.07
N THR A 39 17.11 14.07 -8.17
CA THR A 39 18.04 14.85 -9.00
C THR A 39 17.73 16.34 -8.85
N SER A 40 18.45 17.20 -9.58
CA SER A 40 18.19 18.65 -9.58
C SER A 40 16.84 19.02 -10.21
N SER A 41 16.25 18.16 -11.04
CA SER A 41 15.02 18.45 -11.79
C SER A 41 13.86 17.47 -11.51
N SER A 42 14.12 16.32 -10.91
CA SER A 42 13.12 15.28 -10.66
C SER A 42 13.31 14.56 -9.33
N LYS A 43 12.19 14.08 -8.78
CA LYS A 43 12.11 13.18 -7.63
C LYS A 43 11.41 11.89 -8.05
N SER A 44 11.86 10.76 -7.54
CA SER A 44 11.25 9.46 -7.79
C SER A 44 11.12 8.69 -6.49
N VAL A 45 9.89 8.38 -6.12
CA VAL A 45 9.55 7.55 -4.96
C VAL A 45 9.37 6.11 -5.45
N ALA A 46 10.28 5.24 -5.03
CA ALA A 46 10.16 3.80 -5.26
C ALA A 46 9.44 3.16 -4.08
N VAL A 47 8.22 2.66 -4.30
CA VAL A 47 7.46 1.88 -3.31
C VAL A 47 7.88 0.41 -3.45
N THR A 48 8.84 0.00 -2.63
CA THR A 48 9.51 -1.30 -2.72
C THR A 48 8.77 -2.41 -1.98
N ASP A 49 7.97 -2.07 -0.97
CA ASP A 49 7.18 -3.05 -0.22
C ASP A 49 5.98 -2.38 0.48
N ALA A 50 5.14 -3.17 1.13
CA ALA A 50 4.07 -2.69 2.00
C ALA A 50 4.01 -3.50 3.30
N ILE A 51 3.52 -2.86 4.36
CA ILE A 51 3.28 -3.48 5.67
C ILE A 51 1.78 -3.37 5.97
N PRO A 52 1.05 -4.49 5.90
CA PRO A 52 -0.33 -4.59 6.36
C PRO A 52 -0.41 -4.31 7.86
N LEU A 53 -1.27 -3.36 8.25
CA LEU A 53 -1.48 -3.02 9.65
C LEU A 53 -2.77 -3.65 10.17
N LEU A 54 -3.92 -3.17 9.74
CA LEU A 54 -5.18 -3.49 10.41
C LEU A 54 -6.25 -3.96 9.42
N HIS A 55 -7.07 -4.89 9.90
CA HIS A 55 -8.37 -5.28 9.33
C HIS A 55 -9.50 -5.17 10.37
N HIS A 56 -9.16 -5.02 11.65
CA HIS A 56 -10.08 -4.68 12.73
C HIS A 56 -9.91 -3.22 13.13
N TRP A 57 -11.03 -2.54 13.36
CA TRP A 57 -11.06 -1.17 13.90
C TRP A 57 -10.06 -0.20 13.23
N THR A 58 -10.10 -0.10 11.90
CA THR A 58 -9.20 0.73 11.06
C THR A 58 -9.31 2.25 11.27
N ASN A 59 -10.01 2.69 12.32
CA ASN A 59 -10.07 4.07 12.76
C ASN A 59 -8.83 4.43 13.59
N LEU A 60 -8.69 5.70 14.00
CA LEU A 60 -7.61 6.13 14.90
C LEU A 60 -7.74 5.41 16.24
N SER A 61 -6.94 4.36 16.42
CA SER A 61 -6.86 3.55 17.64
C SER A 61 -5.43 3.56 18.19
N PRO A 62 -5.23 3.33 19.50
CA PRO A 62 -3.88 3.14 20.05
C PRO A 62 -3.10 2.01 19.35
N ILE A 63 -3.80 0.97 18.90
CA ILE A 63 -3.23 -0.16 18.16
C ILE A 63 -2.62 0.32 16.84
N MET A 64 -3.30 1.22 16.13
CA MET A 64 -2.78 1.81 14.91
C MET A 64 -1.47 2.56 15.14
N SER A 65 -1.40 3.38 16.19
CA SER A 65 -0.18 4.12 16.54
C SER A 65 0.99 3.17 16.82
N ILE A 66 0.76 2.09 17.58
CA ILE A 66 1.80 1.09 17.88
C ILE A 66 2.25 0.38 16.59
N GLY A 67 1.31 -0.06 15.76
CA GLY A 67 1.63 -0.71 14.48
C GLY A 67 2.42 0.21 13.55
N LEU A 68 2.06 1.49 13.50
CA LEU A 68 2.77 2.51 12.73
C LEU A 68 4.20 2.73 13.25
N ASP A 69 4.39 2.87 14.56
CA ASP A 69 5.70 3.04 15.18
C ASP A 69 6.62 1.83 14.90
N LEU A 70 6.09 0.61 15.01
CA LEU A 70 6.82 -0.62 14.69
C LEU A 70 7.18 -0.70 13.21
N ALA A 71 6.27 -0.29 12.32
CA ALA A 71 6.54 -0.21 10.88
C ALA A 71 7.64 0.82 10.55
N TYR A 72 7.66 1.98 11.24
CA TYR A 72 8.74 2.97 11.11
C TYR A 72 10.09 2.40 11.54
N VAL A 73 10.16 1.75 12.71
CA VAL A 73 11.39 1.10 13.20
C VAL A 73 11.88 0.04 12.22
N TYR A 74 10.96 -0.79 11.71
CA TYR A 74 11.30 -1.80 10.71
C TYR A 74 11.84 -1.18 9.42
N ALA A 75 11.17 -0.17 8.86
CA ALA A 75 11.61 0.50 7.65
C ALA A 75 13.03 1.06 7.82
N LYS A 76 13.30 1.75 8.93
CA LYS A 76 14.62 2.29 9.24
C LYS A 76 15.69 1.20 9.40
N SER A 77 15.33 0.06 10.02
CA SER A 77 16.24 -1.09 10.14
C SER A 77 16.65 -1.68 8.78
N ARG A 78 15.87 -1.43 7.73
CA ARG A 78 16.12 -1.84 6.35
C ARG A 78 16.71 -0.73 5.48
N ALA A 79 17.09 0.42 6.05
CA ALA A 79 17.50 1.62 5.33
C ALA A 79 16.44 2.13 4.33
N LEU A 80 15.16 1.99 4.70
CA LEU A 80 14.00 2.45 3.94
C LEU A 80 13.18 3.45 4.79
N ASP A 81 12.24 4.12 4.12
CA ASP A 81 11.29 5.05 4.73
C ASP A 81 9.85 4.55 4.60
N VAL A 82 8.98 5.01 5.50
CA VAL A 82 7.53 4.96 5.29
C VAL A 82 7.19 6.10 4.32
N VAL A 83 6.79 5.74 3.09
CA VAL A 83 6.59 6.69 1.98
C VAL A 83 5.12 6.94 1.68
N GLY A 84 4.21 6.25 2.34
CA GLY A 84 2.79 6.37 2.06
C GLY A 84 1.89 5.53 2.94
N PHE A 85 0.59 5.72 2.73
CA PHE A 85 -0.49 4.99 3.38
C PHE A 85 -1.33 4.28 2.32
N TYR A 86 -1.94 3.14 2.67
CA TYR A 86 -2.96 2.54 1.83
C TYR A 86 -4.18 2.10 2.63
N GLN A 87 -5.33 2.08 1.96
CA GLN A 87 -6.55 1.52 2.52
C GLN A 87 -7.39 0.80 1.45
N ALA A 88 -8.21 -0.15 1.89
CA ALA A 88 -9.43 -0.56 1.22
C ALA A 88 -10.61 -0.38 2.18
N THR A 89 -11.80 -0.22 1.62
CA THR A 89 -13.06 -0.07 2.36
C THR A 89 -13.90 -1.32 2.18
N GLU A 90 -14.82 -1.57 3.12
CA GLU A 90 -15.78 -2.68 3.06
C GLU A 90 -16.73 -2.55 1.84
N GLN A 91 -16.91 -1.33 1.32
CA GLN A 91 -17.75 -1.06 0.14
C GLN A 91 -16.89 -1.07 -1.11
N LEU A 92 -17.05 -2.08 -1.96
CA LEU A 92 -16.20 -2.28 -3.15
C LEU A 92 -16.15 -1.09 -4.10
N ASN A 93 -17.23 -0.29 -4.17
CA ASN A 93 -17.37 0.87 -5.05
C ASN A 93 -17.01 2.20 -4.39
N ASP A 94 -16.67 2.21 -3.10
CA ASP A 94 -16.19 3.41 -2.44
C ASP A 94 -14.70 3.60 -2.74
N LEU A 95 -14.42 4.61 -3.57
CA LEU A 95 -13.09 4.94 -4.06
C LEU A 95 -12.51 6.16 -3.34
N SER A 96 -13.08 6.54 -2.20
CA SER A 96 -12.68 7.70 -1.42
C SER A 96 -11.56 7.37 -0.43
N LEU A 97 -10.72 8.36 -0.13
CA LEU A 97 -9.81 8.29 1.01
C LEU A 97 -10.58 8.69 2.26
N SER A 98 -10.56 7.85 3.29
CA SER A 98 -11.27 8.13 4.53
C SER A 98 -10.64 9.34 5.26
N PRO A 99 -11.39 10.06 6.10
CA PRO A 99 -10.82 11.15 6.91
C PRO A 99 -9.64 10.69 7.77
N VAL A 100 -9.74 9.49 8.35
CA VAL A 100 -8.66 8.86 9.13
C VAL A 100 -7.44 8.59 8.25
N GLY A 101 -7.63 8.00 7.07
CA GLY A 101 -6.56 7.77 6.10
C GLY A 101 -5.85 9.05 5.68
N GLY A 102 -6.61 10.14 5.49
CA GLY A 102 -6.05 11.47 5.24
C GLY A 102 -5.21 12.02 6.40
N ILE A 103 -5.65 11.83 7.65
CA ILE A 103 -4.87 12.23 8.84
C ILE A 103 -3.54 11.48 8.90
N ILE A 104 -3.56 10.16 8.72
CA ILE A 104 -2.36 9.31 8.79
C ILE A 104 -1.40 9.67 7.65
N ALA A 105 -1.91 9.79 6.43
CA ALA A 105 -1.08 10.20 5.29
C ALA A 105 -0.47 11.60 5.52
N SER A 106 -1.21 12.53 6.12
CA SER A 106 -0.68 13.85 6.51
C SER A 106 0.37 13.76 7.63
N GLN A 107 0.25 12.83 8.57
CA GLN A 107 1.29 12.57 9.58
C GLN A 107 2.57 12.03 8.94
N ILE A 108 2.47 11.03 8.07
CA ILE A 108 3.62 10.48 7.33
C ILE A 108 4.32 11.61 6.55
N ARG A 109 3.54 12.49 5.92
CA ARG A 109 4.04 13.63 5.14
C ARG A 109 4.92 14.62 5.93
N GLN A 110 4.75 14.70 7.25
CA GLN A 110 5.63 15.52 8.11
C GLN A 110 7.08 14.99 8.11
N THR A 111 7.25 13.69 7.91
CA THR A 111 8.56 13.03 7.84
C THR A 111 9.02 12.75 6.41
N PHE A 112 8.10 12.61 5.46
CA PHE A 112 8.38 12.31 4.06
C PHE A 112 7.55 13.21 3.12
N THR A 113 8.12 14.30 2.61
CA THR A 113 7.36 15.33 1.87
C THR A 113 6.57 14.79 0.67
N GLU A 114 7.12 13.80 -0.05
CA GLU A 114 6.53 13.20 -1.24
C GLU A 114 5.59 12.02 -0.91
N THR A 115 4.87 12.10 0.21
CA THR A 115 3.95 11.03 0.65
C THR A 115 2.79 10.87 -0.33
N LEU A 116 2.43 9.63 -0.64
CA LEU A 116 1.20 9.29 -1.34
C LEU A 116 0.23 8.49 -0.46
N ALA A 117 -1.05 8.55 -0.80
CA ALA A 117 -2.05 7.61 -0.30
C ALA A 117 -2.60 6.76 -1.46
N LEU A 118 -2.84 5.47 -1.22
CA LEU A 118 -3.42 4.55 -2.20
C LEU A 118 -4.74 4.01 -1.67
N VAL A 119 -5.82 4.19 -2.43
CA VAL A 119 -7.10 3.51 -2.18
C VAL A 119 -7.21 2.32 -3.12
N ILE A 120 -7.52 1.14 -2.59
CA ILE A 120 -7.71 -0.08 -3.36
C ILE A 120 -9.15 -0.09 -3.89
N ASP A 121 -9.31 -0.18 -5.22
CA ASP A 121 -10.59 -0.37 -5.90
C ASP A 121 -11.03 -1.83 -5.75
N GLY A 122 -11.94 -2.08 -4.81
CA GLY A 122 -12.46 -3.42 -4.51
C GLY A 122 -13.08 -4.11 -5.72
N THR A 123 -13.65 -3.36 -6.67
CA THR A 123 -14.23 -3.93 -7.89
C THR A 123 -13.18 -4.49 -8.86
N ARG A 124 -11.92 -4.06 -8.71
CA ARG A 124 -10.79 -4.45 -9.57
C ARG A 124 -9.83 -5.45 -8.94
N VAL A 125 -10.00 -5.80 -7.66
CA VAL A 125 -9.15 -6.80 -6.99
C VAL A 125 -9.18 -8.15 -7.71
N ALA A 126 -10.33 -8.50 -8.29
CA ALA A 126 -10.53 -9.72 -9.09
C ALA A 126 -10.27 -9.54 -10.61
N SER A 127 -9.62 -8.45 -11.03
CA SER A 127 -9.36 -8.13 -12.44
C SER A 127 -7.86 -8.17 -12.78
N SER A 128 -7.55 -8.13 -14.08
CA SER A 128 -6.18 -8.02 -14.59
C SER A 128 -5.72 -6.56 -14.78
N GLU A 129 -6.46 -5.59 -14.23
CA GLU A 129 -6.14 -4.17 -14.30
C GLU A 129 -5.59 -3.65 -12.96
N ALA A 130 -4.92 -2.50 -12.98
CA ALA A 130 -4.48 -1.85 -11.75
C ALA A 130 -5.69 -1.51 -10.86
N ALA A 131 -5.71 -2.08 -9.66
CA ALA A 131 -6.76 -1.87 -8.67
C ALA A 131 -6.42 -0.75 -7.66
N LEU A 132 -5.54 0.18 -8.02
CA LEU A 132 -5.02 1.21 -7.12
C LEU A 132 -5.42 2.60 -7.61
N ILE A 133 -5.87 3.43 -6.68
CA ILE A 133 -6.27 4.81 -6.90
C ILE A 133 -5.36 5.72 -6.09
N PRO A 134 -4.45 6.47 -6.74
CA PRO A 134 -3.54 7.35 -6.04
C PRO A 134 -4.22 8.64 -5.60
N PHE A 135 -3.89 9.06 -4.39
CA PHE A 135 -4.24 10.33 -3.79
C PHE A 135 -2.96 11.10 -3.44
N PHE A 136 -3.00 12.42 -3.65
CA PHE A 136 -1.90 13.33 -3.37
C PHE A 136 -2.37 14.49 -2.50
N ALA A 137 -1.43 15.08 -1.76
CA ALA A 137 -1.69 16.26 -0.95
C ALA A 137 -1.81 17.51 -1.84
N ASP A 138 -2.92 18.22 -1.69
CA ASP A 138 -3.17 19.55 -2.23
C ASP A 138 -3.46 20.50 -1.06
N GLY A 139 -2.41 21.16 -0.58
CA GLY A 139 -2.42 21.86 0.70
C GLY A 139 -2.63 20.87 1.86
N ASP A 140 -3.72 21.08 2.61
CA ASP A 140 -4.13 20.23 3.73
C ASP A 140 -5.15 19.13 3.33
N ARG A 141 -5.56 19.10 2.06
CA ARG A 141 -6.56 18.14 1.56
C ARG A 141 -5.88 17.07 0.72
N TRP A 142 -6.48 15.89 0.68
CA TRP A 142 -6.07 14.81 -0.21
C TRP A 142 -7.00 14.73 -1.41
N LYS A 143 -6.44 14.71 -2.62
CA LYS A 143 -7.20 14.65 -3.87
C LYS A 143 -6.82 13.40 -4.66
N LYS A 144 -7.83 12.76 -5.25
CA LYS A 144 -7.64 11.67 -6.21
C LYS A 144 -6.88 12.18 -7.43
N HIS A 145 -5.85 11.47 -7.85
CA HIS A 145 -5.13 11.79 -9.07
C HIS A 145 -6.01 11.48 -10.30
N PRO A 146 -6.20 12.43 -11.23
CA PRO A 146 -7.16 12.28 -12.33
C PRO A 146 -6.78 11.17 -13.31
N SER A 147 -5.48 10.95 -13.51
CA SER A 147 -4.97 9.95 -14.47
C SER A 147 -4.67 8.59 -13.85
N GLY A 148 -4.72 8.44 -12.52
CA GLY A 148 -4.42 7.16 -11.85
C GLY A 148 -3.12 6.52 -12.37
N PHE A 149 -3.22 5.31 -12.92
CA PHE A 149 -2.11 4.55 -13.54
C PHE A 149 -2.17 4.55 -15.09
N SER A 150 -2.77 5.58 -15.70
CA SER A 150 -2.80 5.71 -17.17
C SER A 150 -1.41 5.99 -17.76
N PRO A 151 -1.22 5.82 -19.08
CA PRO A 151 -0.01 6.27 -19.76
C PRO A 151 0.30 7.74 -19.44
N TYR A 152 1.59 8.06 -19.27
CA TYR A 152 2.11 9.39 -18.92
C TYR A 152 1.70 9.92 -17.53
N SER A 153 1.06 9.09 -16.70
CA SER A 153 0.84 9.41 -15.30
C SER A 153 2.18 9.41 -14.52
N PRO A 154 2.34 10.24 -13.47
CA PRO A 154 3.46 10.11 -12.55
C PRO A 154 3.44 8.80 -11.75
N PHE A 155 2.33 8.04 -11.76
CA PHE A 155 2.21 6.75 -11.09
C PHE A 155 2.35 5.60 -12.09
N GLU A 156 3.28 4.69 -11.81
CA GLU A 156 3.51 3.49 -12.62
C GLU A 156 3.64 2.24 -11.76
N LEU A 157 3.13 1.12 -12.27
CA LEU A 157 3.53 -0.20 -11.76
C LEU A 157 4.90 -0.53 -12.36
N GLN A 158 5.80 -1.08 -11.54
CA GLN A 158 7.11 -1.53 -12.01
C GLN A 158 6.99 -2.53 -13.17
N TYR A 159 5.97 -3.38 -13.11
CA TYR A 159 5.64 -4.35 -14.15
C TYR A 159 4.13 -4.33 -14.42
N ALA A 160 3.76 -4.12 -15.69
CA ALA A 160 2.37 -4.12 -16.15
C ALA A 160 1.69 -5.50 -15.98
N THR A 161 2.47 -6.57 -15.82
CA THR A 161 2.01 -7.94 -15.57
C THR A 161 1.60 -8.18 -14.10
N SER A 162 1.92 -7.25 -13.18
CA SER A 162 1.65 -7.43 -11.74
C SER A 162 0.18 -7.68 -11.39
N PRO A 163 -0.81 -6.97 -11.99
CA PRO A 163 -2.23 -7.24 -11.72
C PRO A 163 -2.67 -8.64 -12.11
N ALA A 164 -2.37 -9.06 -13.34
CA ALA A 164 -2.69 -10.40 -13.82
C ALA A 164 -2.02 -11.49 -12.97
N ARG A 165 -0.76 -11.26 -12.56
CA ARG A 165 -0.04 -12.19 -11.69
C ARG A 165 -0.64 -12.25 -10.28
N ALA A 166 -0.94 -11.11 -9.66
CA ALA A 166 -1.59 -11.06 -8.35
C ALA A 166 -2.91 -11.83 -8.35
N LEU A 167 -3.72 -11.64 -9.41
CA LEU A 167 -4.97 -12.36 -9.59
C LEU A 167 -4.75 -13.89 -9.67
N SER A 168 -3.76 -14.34 -10.45
CA SER A 168 -3.40 -15.77 -10.55
C SER A 168 -2.97 -16.33 -9.18
N LEU A 169 -2.13 -15.62 -8.42
CA LEU A 169 -1.72 -16.04 -7.07
C LEU A 169 -2.88 -16.14 -6.09
N ILE A 170 -3.87 -15.24 -6.20
CA ILE A 170 -5.09 -15.27 -5.39
C ILE A 170 -5.95 -16.49 -5.75
N ARG A 171 -6.20 -16.72 -7.05
CA ARG A 171 -7.18 -17.73 -7.51
C ARG A 171 -6.62 -19.15 -7.52
N GLU A 172 -5.37 -19.32 -7.92
CA GLU A 172 -4.79 -20.65 -8.16
C GLU A 172 -4.04 -21.18 -6.94
N GLN A 173 -3.45 -20.30 -6.14
CA GLN A 173 -2.59 -20.68 -5.01
C GLN A 173 -3.14 -20.26 -3.65
N SER A 174 -4.21 -19.47 -3.64
CA SER A 174 -4.76 -18.84 -2.42
C SER A 174 -3.67 -18.17 -1.56
N LEU A 175 -2.64 -17.61 -2.21
CA LEU A 175 -1.43 -17.16 -1.52
C LEU A 175 -1.70 -15.99 -0.56
N HIS A 176 -2.75 -15.21 -0.85
CA HIS A 176 -3.26 -14.14 0.00
C HIS A 176 -3.66 -14.61 1.41
N LEU A 177 -4.09 -15.86 1.59
CA LEU A 177 -4.44 -16.40 2.90
C LEU A 177 -3.23 -16.54 3.84
N LYS A 178 -2.01 -16.52 3.31
CA LYS A 178 -0.76 -16.56 4.07
C LYS A 178 -0.26 -15.19 4.50
N LEU A 179 -0.86 -14.12 4.00
CA LEU A 179 -0.53 -12.76 4.43
C LEU A 179 -0.97 -12.60 5.89
N GLY A 180 -0.09 -12.09 6.74
CA GLY A 180 -0.40 -11.61 8.08
C GLY A 180 -0.36 -10.09 8.15
N ASP A 181 -1.30 -9.49 8.87
CA ASP A 181 -1.21 -8.09 9.29
C ASP A 181 -0.92 -7.95 10.80
N PHE A 182 -0.91 -6.73 11.31
CA PHE A 182 -0.60 -6.49 12.72
C PHE A 182 -1.71 -7.03 13.64
N ASP A 183 -2.98 -6.97 13.25
CA ASP A 183 -4.08 -7.58 14.01
C ASP A 183 -3.89 -9.10 14.13
N ASP A 184 -3.57 -9.80 13.03
CA ASP A 184 -3.25 -11.23 13.06
C ASP A 184 -2.09 -11.56 14.01
N HIS A 185 -1.10 -10.67 14.10
CA HIS A 185 0.05 -10.81 14.99
C HIS A 185 -0.33 -10.62 16.45
N LEU A 186 -1.23 -9.68 16.77
CA LEU A 186 -1.74 -9.49 18.12
C LEU A 186 -2.53 -10.70 18.60
N GLU A 187 -3.27 -11.36 17.71
CA GLU A 187 -3.95 -12.63 18.01
C GLU A 187 -2.96 -13.80 18.12
N ARG A 188 -1.89 -13.77 17.33
CA ARG A 188 -0.91 -14.85 17.23
C ARG A 188 0.48 -14.31 16.91
N VAL A 189 1.30 -14.16 17.95
CA VAL A 189 2.64 -13.56 17.86
C VAL A 189 3.62 -14.27 16.91
N SER A 190 3.32 -15.51 16.48
CA SER A 190 4.11 -16.23 15.48
C SER A 190 3.89 -15.74 14.04
N VAL A 191 2.88 -14.88 13.79
CA VAL A 191 2.62 -14.29 12.48
C VAL A 191 3.66 -13.22 12.20
N ASP A 192 4.42 -13.38 11.12
CA ASP A 192 5.31 -12.35 10.59
C ASP A 192 4.54 -11.39 9.67
N TRP A 193 4.10 -10.29 10.24
CA TRP A 193 3.35 -9.23 9.54
C TRP A 193 4.27 -8.20 8.86
N LEU A 194 5.54 -8.13 9.25
CA LEU A 194 6.50 -7.15 8.72
C LEU A 194 7.10 -7.60 7.39
N GLN A 195 7.63 -8.83 7.31
CA GLN A 195 8.25 -9.30 6.07
C GLN A 195 7.26 -10.04 5.18
N ASN A 196 6.36 -10.82 5.80
CA ASN A 196 5.35 -11.61 5.11
C ASN A 196 5.97 -12.62 4.12
N ASP A 197 7.07 -13.26 4.53
CA ASP A 197 7.86 -14.14 3.65
C ASP A 197 7.04 -15.31 3.06
N GLN A 198 6.04 -15.78 3.80
CA GLN A 198 5.20 -16.91 3.40
C GLN A 198 4.28 -16.62 2.20
N CYS A 199 3.96 -15.36 1.93
CA CYS A 199 3.11 -14.95 0.82
C CYS A 199 3.89 -14.30 -0.33
N ARG A 200 5.23 -14.38 -0.35
CA ARG A 200 6.04 -13.83 -1.45
C ARG A 200 5.86 -14.62 -2.75
N ASP A 201 5.75 -13.92 -3.86
CA ASP A 201 5.80 -14.52 -5.20
C ASP A 201 7.25 -14.82 -5.61
N VAL A 202 7.77 -15.96 -5.16
CA VAL A 202 9.13 -16.42 -5.45
C VAL A 202 9.37 -16.77 -6.92
N ALA A 203 8.31 -16.92 -7.72
CA ALA A 203 8.39 -17.31 -9.12
C ALA A 203 8.24 -16.12 -10.09
N PHE A 204 8.10 -14.89 -9.58
CA PHE A 204 7.95 -13.71 -10.41
C PHE A 204 9.26 -13.37 -11.15
N LYS A 205 9.18 -13.18 -12.48
CA LYS A 205 10.34 -12.91 -13.35
C LYS A 205 10.35 -11.54 -14.04
N GLY A 206 9.38 -10.67 -13.72
CA GLY A 206 9.26 -9.33 -14.33
C GLY A 206 8.64 -9.37 -15.73
#